data_AF-A0A2W6SUV3-F1
#
_entry.id   AF-A0A2W6SUV3-F1
#
_cell.length_a   1.000
_cell.length_b   1.000
_cell.length_c   1.000
_cell.angle_alpha   90.00
_cell.angle_beta   90.00
_cell.angle_gamma   90.00
#
_symmetry.space_group_name_H-M   'P 1'
#
loop_
_entity.id
_entity.type
_entity.pdbx_description
1 polymer ?
#
loop_
_entity_poly.entity_id
_entity_poly.type
_entity_poly.pdbx_seq_one_letter_code
_entity_poly.pdbx_strand_id
1 'polypeptide(L)'
;MRRGLRLQLVGLALIAFVGACDGPREDAGEQADANAGVVSSEDTIEKGPAERTGEAQDRAADSLNEAIEARADAAEDQADAVRSEADQRADALEEEVRRVRATAEKKADATEDRADAIRQRQ
;
A
#
# COMPACT_ATOMS: atom_id res chain seq x y z
N MET A 1 25.49 -17.91 28.83
CA MET A 1 24.39 -18.61 28.14
C MET A 1 23.06 -18.23 28.78
N ARG A 2 22.29 -17.32 28.17
CA ARG A 2 20.87 -17.10 28.47
C ARG A 2 20.19 -16.73 27.16
N ARG A 3 19.73 -17.74 26.43
CA ARG A 3 18.86 -17.61 25.25
C ARG A 3 17.53 -18.24 25.64
N GLY A 4 16.43 -17.57 25.33
CA GLY A 4 15.09 -18.17 25.37
C GLY A 4 14.16 -17.55 26.40
N LEU A 5 13.66 -16.35 26.13
CA LEU A 5 12.38 -15.90 26.70
C LEU A 5 11.79 -14.72 25.93
N ARG A 6 11.68 -14.76 24.59
CA ARG A 6 11.03 -13.68 23.81
C ARG A 6 10.28 -14.13 22.56
N LEU A 7 9.90 -15.40 22.42
CA LEU A 7 9.29 -15.87 21.18
C LEU A 7 8.18 -16.90 21.43
N GLN A 8 7.14 -16.53 22.19
CA GLN A 8 5.94 -17.38 22.38
C GLN A 8 4.64 -16.56 22.48
N LEU A 9 4.54 -15.41 21.80
CA LEU A 9 3.28 -14.64 21.74
C LEU A 9 2.84 -14.28 20.30
N VAL A 10 3.34 -14.99 19.29
CA VAL A 10 2.95 -14.77 17.88
C VAL A 10 2.23 -15.99 17.27
N GLY A 11 2.10 -17.10 18.01
CA GLY A 11 1.69 -18.39 17.45
C GLY A 11 0.20 -18.76 17.56
N LEU A 12 -0.73 -17.81 17.72
CA LEU A 12 -2.14 -18.13 17.97
C LEU A 12 -3.15 -17.28 17.16
N ALA A 13 -2.78 -16.88 15.94
CA ALA A 13 -3.64 -16.06 15.08
C ALA A 13 -3.82 -16.57 13.63
N LEU A 14 -3.28 -17.74 13.26
CA LEU A 14 -3.17 -18.13 11.84
C LEU A 14 -3.64 -19.56 11.51
N ILE A 15 -4.66 -20.09 12.19
CA ILE A 15 -5.29 -21.34 11.77
C ILE A 15 -6.82 -21.19 11.77
N ALA A 16 -7.34 -20.51 10.75
CA ALA A 16 -8.74 -20.59 10.34
C ALA A 16 -8.89 -20.45 8.80
N PHE A 17 -7.85 -20.78 8.02
CA PHE A 17 -7.88 -20.77 6.56
C PHE A 17 -7.99 -22.18 6.00
N VAL A 18 -9.03 -22.93 6.41
CA VAL A 18 -9.35 -24.22 5.81
C VAL A 18 -10.87 -24.31 5.58
N GLY A 19 -11.30 -23.83 4.42
CA GLY A 19 -12.36 -24.49 3.63
C GLY A 19 -13.80 -24.53 4.15
N ALA A 20 -14.37 -23.41 4.58
CA ALA A 20 -15.80 -23.18 4.42
C ALA A 20 -15.97 -22.13 3.31
N CYS A 21 -16.82 -22.38 2.33
CA CYS A 21 -17.09 -21.47 1.21
C CYS A 21 -18.05 -20.34 1.58
N ASP A 22 -18.46 -20.26 2.84
CA ASP A 22 -19.52 -19.39 3.33
C ASP A 22 -18.95 -18.27 4.21
N GLY A 23 -19.57 -17.10 4.11
CA GLY A 23 -19.16 -15.90 4.85
C GLY A 23 -19.68 -15.90 6.30
N PRO A 24 -19.14 -15.04 7.19
CA PRO A 24 -19.50 -15.06 8.61
C PRO A 24 -20.98 -14.73 8.88
N ARG A 25 -21.66 -14.01 7.99
CA ARG A 25 -23.10 -13.73 8.13
C ARG A 25 -23.95 -14.83 7.53
N GLU A 26 -23.46 -15.45 6.46
CA GLU A 26 -24.02 -16.68 5.91
C GLU A 26 -24.03 -17.80 6.94
N ASP A 27 -22.89 -18.09 7.59
CA ASP A 27 -22.75 -19.09 8.66
C ASP A 27 -23.74 -18.82 9.82
N ALA A 28 -23.84 -17.55 10.22
CA ALA A 28 -24.77 -17.15 11.28
C ALA A 28 -26.23 -17.33 10.87
N GLY A 29 -26.53 -17.13 9.58
CA GLY A 29 -27.85 -17.35 8.99
C GLY A 29 -28.21 -18.83 8.90
N GLU A 30 -27.28 -19.66 8.45
CA GLU A 30 -27.42 -21.12 8.39
C GLU A 30 -27.75 -21.69 9.78
N GLN A 31 -26.96 -21.31 10.79
CA GLN A 31 -27.20 -21.72 12.17
C GLN A 31 -28.56 -21.23 12.71
N ALA A 32 -28.99 -20.02 12.33
CA ALA A 32 -30.30 -19.51 12.72
C ALA A 32 -31.45 -20.31 12.07
N ASP A 33 -31.32 -20.65 10.78
CA ASP A 33 -32.30 -21.43 10.04
C ASP A 33 -32.40 -22.88 10.56
N ALA A 34 -31.26 -23.49 10.91
CA ALA A 34 -31.20 -24.81 11.53
C ALA A 34 -31.86 -24.82 12.92
N ASN A 35 -31.55 -23.83 13.77
CA ASN A 35 -32.15 -23.69 15.09
C ASN A 35 -33.66 -23.43 15.05
N ALA A 36 -34.14 -22.75 13.99
CA ALA A 36 -35.55 -22.50 13.77
C ALA A 36 -36.29 -23.70 13.12
N GLY A 37 -35.57 -24.75 12.73
CA GLY A 37 -36.13 -25.91 12.02
C GLY A 37 -36.64 -25.57 10.62
N VAL A 38 -36.14 -24.48 10.02
CA VAL A 38 -36.49 -24.06 8.65
C VAL A 38 -35.86 -25.01 7.63
N VAL A 39 -34.71 -25.58 7.97
CA VAL A 39 -34.00 -26.61 7.22
C VAL A 39 -33.84 -27.86 8.08
N SER A 40 -33.66 -29.03 7.44
CA SER A 40 -33.62 -30.32 8.15
C SER A 40 -32.31 -30.60 8.91
N SER A 41 -31.25 -29.87 8.60
CA SER A 41 -29.94 -29.85 9.28
C SER A 41 -29.13 -28.64 8.79
N GLU A 42 -27.98 -28.33 9.39
CA GLU A 42 -27.00 -27.39 8.80
C GLU A 42 -26.52 -27.95 7.43
N ASP A 43 -26.24 -29.27 7.37
CA ASP A 43 -25.76 -29.94 6.14
C ASP A 43 -26.79 -30.12 4.99
N THR A 44 -27.91 -29.40 4.93
CA THR A 44 -28.82 -29.55 3.77
C THR A 44 -28.31 -28.80 2.55
N ILE A 45 -28.65 -29.29 1.36
CA ILE A 45 -28.38 -28.57 0.09
C ILE A 45 -29.28 -27.33 -0.05
N GLU A 46 -30.38 -27.23 0.69
CA GLU A 46 -31.33 -26.15 0.56
C GLU A 46 -31.01 -25.01 1.53
N LYS A 47 -30.60 -23.86 0.97
CA LYS A 47 -30.30 -22.67 1.77
C LYS A 47 -31.54 -22.07 2.41
N GLY A 48 -31.48 -21.82 3.71
CA GLY A 48 -32.55 -21.16 4.44
C GLY A 48 -32.68 -19.66 4.08
N PRO A 49 -33.77 -18.98 4.49
CA PRO A 49 -33.93 -17.54 4.25
C PRO A 49 -32.89 -16.67 4.95
N ALA A 50 -32.49 -17.01 6.19
CA ALA A 50 -31.51 -16.25 6.94
C ALA A 50 -30.10 -16.44 6.35
N GLU A 51 -29.72 -17.66 5.97
CA GLU A 51 -28.47 -17.98 5.27
C GLU A 51 -28.33 -17.16 3.98
N ARG A 52 -29.34 -17.19 3.09
CA ARG A 52 -29.33 -16.38 1.85
C ARG A 52 -29.21 -14.88 2.09
N THR A 53 -29.80 -14.41 3.19
CA THR A 53 -29.70 -13.01 3.60
C THR A 53 -28.30 -12.67 4.11
N GLY A 54 -27.65 -13.62 4.80
CA GLY A 54 -26.26 -13.53 5.21
C GLY A 54 -25.29 -13.50 4.03
N GLU A 55 -25.41 -14.46 3.10
CA GLU A 55 -24.62 -14.54 1.87
C GLU A 55 -24.69 -13.23 1.06
N ALA A 56 -25.88 -12.66 0.91
CA ALA A 56 -26.06 -11.40 0.20
C ALA A 56 -25.36 -10.22 0.90
N GLN A 57 -25.33 -10.21 2.23
CA GLN A 57 -24.61 -9.19 3.00
C GLN A 57 -23.09 -9.38 2.93
N ASP A 58 -22.62 -10.63 2.93
CA ASP A 58 -21.22 -10.97 2.74
C ASP A 58 -20.72 -10.52 1.37
N ARG A 59 -21.41 -10.90 0.29
CA ARG A 59 -21.08 -10.43 -1.07
C ARG A 59 -21.10 -8.91 -1.21
N ALA A 60 -22.04 -8.23 -0.54
CA ALA A 60 -22.09 -6.77 -0.55
C ALA A 60 -20.90 -6.15 0.19
N ALA A 61 -20.47 -6.72 1.32
CA ALA A 61 -19.29 -6.26 2.05
C ALA A 61 -18.01 -6.49 1.26
N ASP A 62 -17.86 -7.66 0.62
CA ASP A 62 -16.70 -7.97 -0.21
C ASP A 62 -16.60 -7.00 -1.39
N SER A 63 -17.72 -6.75 -2.07
CA SER A 63 -17.78 -5.76 -3.17
C SER A 63 -17.38 -4.35 -2.71
N LEU A 64 -17.75 -3.97 -1.49
CA LEU A 64 -17.35 -2.68 -0.91
C LEU A 64 -15.85 -2.65 -0.59
N ASN A 65 -15.29 -3.74 -0.05
CA ASN A 65 -13.87 -3.86 0.23
C ASN A 65 -13.04 -3.80 -1.06
N GLU A 66 -13.42 -4.55 -2.10
CA GLU A 66 -12.77 -4.49 -3.41
C GLU A 66 -12.79 -3.06 -4.00
N ALA A 67 -13.91 -2.35 -3.86
CA ALA A 67 -14.00 -0.97 -4.32
C ALA A 67 -13.12 0.00 -3.50
N ILE A 68 -12.91 -0.27 -2.21
CA ILE A 68 -12.00 0.49 -1.35
C ILE A 68 -10.55 0.22 -1.73
N GLU A 69 -10.18 -1.04 -1.92
CA GLU A 69 -8.84 -1.46 -2.35
C GLU A 69 -8.49 -0.85 -3.72
N ALA A 70 -9.39 -0.95 -4.69
CA ALA A 70 -9.17 -0.34 -6.01
C ALA A 70 -8.99 1.19 -5.94
N ARG A 71 -9.65 1.87 -5.00
CA ARG A 71 -9.44 3.31 -4.75
C ARG A 71 -8.10 3.59 -4.07
N ALA A 72 -7.67 2.71 -3.18
CA ALA A 72 -6.37 2.82 -2.52
C ALA A 72 -5.24 2.65 -3.53
N ASP A 73 -5.30 1.61 -4.37
CA ASP A 73 -4.33 1.36 -5.43
C ASP A 73 -4.24 2.54 -6.40
N ALA A 74 -5.38 3.06 -6.84
CA ALA A 74 -5.42 4.23 -7.73
C ALA A 74 -4.84 5.51 -7.07
N ALA A 75 -4.92 5.63 -5.74
CA ALA A 75 -4.31 6.73 -5.01
C ALA A 75 -2.79 6.53 -4.83
N GLU A 76 -2.34 5.29 -4.63
CA GLU A 76 -0.92 4.93 -4.60
C GLU A 76 -0.25 5.22 -5.94
N ASP A 77 -0.85 4.80 -7.06
CA ASP A 77 -0.38 5.08 -8.42
C ASP A 77 -0.22 6.59 -8.68
N GLN A 78 -1.19 7.40 -8.22
CA GLN A 78 -1.12 8.85 -8.33
C GLN A 78 0.01 9.44 -7.48
N ALA A 79 0.21 8.94 -6.26
CA ALA A 79 1.28 9.39 -5.39
C ALA A 79 2.66 9.06 -5.99
N ASP A 80 2.82 7.87 -6.56
CA ASP A 80 4.05 7.45 -7.22
C ASP A 80 4.34 8.28 -8.48
N ALA A 81 3.32 8.60 -9.27
CA ALA A 81 3.47 9.50 -10.41
C ALA A 81 3.95 10.90 -9.98
N VAL A 82 3.34 11.48 -8.95
CA VAL A 82 3.74 12.78 -8.40
C VAL A 82 5.17 12.73 -7.86
N ARG A 83 5.53 11.67 -7.15
CA ARG A 83 6.88 11.47 -6.62
C ARG A 83 7.91 11.38 -7.75
N SER A 84 7.64 10.58 -8.77
CA SER A 84 8.53 10.43 -9.92
C SER A 84 8.73 11.75 -10.66
N GLU A 85 7.66 12.54 -10.84
CA GLU A 85 7.77 13.87 -11.44
C GLU A 85 8.60 14.84 -10.58
N ALA A 86 8.41 14.80 -9.25
CA ALA A 86 9.18 15.62 -8.33
C ALA A 86 10.67 15.27 -8.37
N ASP A 87 11.02 13.98 -8.39
CA ASP A 87 12.39 13.49 -8.48
C ASP A 87 13.05 13.95 -9.79
N GLN A 88 12.36 13.83 -10.93
CA GLN A 88 12.85 14.32 -12.22
C GLN A 88 13.11 15.83 -12.24
N ARG A 89 12.23 16.61 -11.60
CA ARG A 89 12.41 18.06 -11.48
C ARG A 89 13.59 18.41 -10.57
N ALA A 90 13.79 17.66 -9.50
CA ALA A 90 14.94 17.83 -8.61
C ALA A 90 16.25 17.56 -9.36
N ASP A 91 16.33 16.44 -10.09
CA ASP A 91 17.51 16.09 -10.90
C ASP A 91 17.84 17.17 -11.94
N ALA A 92 16.80 17.70 -12.60
CA ALA A 92 16.96 18.78 -13.58
C ALA A 92 17.50 20.07 -12.93
N LEU A 93 17.01 20.42 -11.75
CA LEU A 93 17.48 21.59 -11.00
C LEU A 93 18.92 21.40 -10.51
N GLU A 94 19.29 20.21 -10.04
CA GLU A 94 20.67 19.90 -9.64
C GLU A 94 21.64 20.02 -10.81
N GLU A 95 21.25 19.55 -11.98
CA GLU A 95 22.02 19.70 -13.22
C GLU A 95 22.17 21.17 -13.62
N GLU A 96 21.09 21.97 -13.52
CA GLU A 96 21.16 23.42 -13.77
C GLU A 96 22.12 24.11 -12.82
N VAL A 97 22.03 23.83 -11.51
CA VAL A 97 22.93 24.37 -10.49
C VAL A 97 24.38 24.00 -10.79
N ARG A 98 24.65 22.76 -11.19
CA ARG A 98 26.00 22.33 -11.60
C ARG A 98 26.52 23.14 -12.80
N ARG A 99 25.69 23.42 -13.80
CA ARG A 99 26.08 24.25 -14.96
C ARG A 99 26.33 25.71 -14.59
N VAL A 100 25.47 26.29 -13.75
CA VAL A 100 25.64 27.67 -13.27
C VAL A 100 26.94 27.79 -12.48
N ARG A 101 27.20 26.86 -11.57
CA ARG A 101 28.44 26.82 -10.78
C ARG A 101 29.68 26.69 -11.67
N ALA A 102 29.70 25.74 -12.60
CA ALA A 102 30.82 25.56 -13.52
C ALA A 102 31.07 26.81 -14.38
N THR A 103 30.01 27.53 -14.76
CA THR A 103 30.13 28.79 -15.50
C THR A 103 30.70 29.90 -14.63
N ALA A 104 30.29 29.98 -13.37
CA ALA A 104 30.80 30.96 -12.42
C ALA A 104 32.28 30.71 -12.10
N GLU A 105 32.68 29.45 -11.86
CA GLU A 105 34.07 29.04 -11.64
C GLU A 105 34.96 29.47 -12.82
N LYS A 106 34.57 29.14 -14.06
CA LYS A 106 35.33 29.58 -15.26
C LYS A 106 35.49 31.10 -15.37
N LYS A 107 34.46 31.87 -14.99
CA LYS A 107 34.53 33.34 -15.00
C LYS A 107 35.45 33.86 -13.90
N ALA A 108 35.45 33.21 -12.73
CA ALA A 108 36.34 33.55 -11.64
C ALA A 108 37.79 33.29 -12.04
N ASP A 109 38.10 32.10 -12.57
CA ASP A 109 39.44 31.73 -13.06
C ASP A 109 39.95 32.73 -14.10
N ALA A 110 39.13 33.05 -15.11
CA ALA A 110 39.51 34.03 -16.13
C ALA A 110 39.72 35.46 -15.58
N THR A 111 39.08 35.79 -14.46
CA THR A 111 39.27 37.08 -13.78
C THR A 111 40.56 37.08 -12.97
N GLU A 112 40.86 35.98 -12.29
CA GLU A 112 42.11 35.76 -11.56
C GLU A 112 43.33 35.81 -12.51
N ASP A 113 43.28 35.09 -13.63
CA ASP A 113 44.32 35.10 -14.67
C ASP A 113 44.62 36.53 -15.16
N ARG A 114 43.57 37.34 -15.36
CA ARG A 114 43.71 38.74 -15.77
C ARG A 114 44.35 39.59 -14.67
N ALA A 115 43.96 39.38 -13.42
CA ALA A 115 44.52 40.11 -12.29
C ALA A 115 46.01 39.79 -12.11
N ASP A 116 46.39 38.53 -12.26
CA ASP A 116 47.78 38.08 -12.19
C ASP A 116 48.63 38.64 -13.32
N ALA A 117 48.11 38.64 -14.55
CA ALA A 117 48.79 39.25 -15.69
C ALA A 117 49.04 40.76 -15.50
N ILE A 118 48.15 41.47 -14.81
CA ILE A 118 48.36 42.89 -14.46
C ILE A 118 49.45 43.01 -13.38
N ARG A 119 49.41 42.17 -12.34
CA ARG A 119 50.39 42.20 -11.23
C ARG A 119 51.81 41.94 -11.70
N GLN A 120 52.00 41.05 -12.68
CA GLN A 120 53.31 40.71 -13.24
C GLN A 120 53.91 41.80 -14.15
N ARG A 121 53.14 42.83 -14.52
CA ARG A 121 53.61 43.95 -15.36
C ARG A 121 54.02 45.19 -14.56
N GLN A 122 53.88 45.16 -13.24
CA GLN A 122 54.29 46.23 -12.32
C GLN A 122 55.59 45.83 -11.61
#